data_AF-A0A366FEH6-F1
#
_entry.id   AF-A0A366FEH6-F1
#
_cell.length_a   1.000
_cell.length_b   1.000
_cell.length_c   1.000
_cell.angle_alpha   90.00
_cell.angle_beta   90.00
_cell.angle_gamma   90.00
#
_symmetry.space_group_name_H-M   'P 1'
#
loop_
_entity.id
_entity.type
_entity.pdbx_description
1 polymer ?
#
loop_
_entity_poly.entity_id
_entity_poly.type
_entity_poly.pdbx_seq_one_letter_code
_entity_poly.pdbx_strand_id
1 'polypeptide(L)'
;MATTRSKSKTQASKTQTRPALTFEMAVQLCPHQGVAENVAQAFGLIVPEYETIRAEHATALNQMAGAFEGSLNDKATEMHFQRIVGAFVSSAVGAGRFYSEKVGEARAATARAADGGDDEHGAPIGLESKAQRIREFAADMAMQAYALLAAAHGAIDAYKDLTGEEWKAYEAKPDAQVEQKAAASQMGAFGG
;
A
#
# COMPACT_ATOMS: atom_id res chain seq x y z
N MET A 1 30.30 -26.06 -46.69
CA MET A 1 29.66 -26.02 -45.37
C MET A 1 29.25 -24.59 -45.07
N ALA A 2 27.97 -24.26 -45.23
CA ALA A 2 27.43 -22.92 -44.98
C ALA A 2 26.80 -22.88 -43.58
N THR A 3 27.25 -21.95 -42.74
CA THR A 3 26.76 -21.77 -41.37
C THR A 3 25.57 -20.81 -41.37
N THR A 4 24.38 -21.32 -41.08
CA THR A 4 23.16 -20.52 -40.96
C THR A 4 23.06 -19.99 -39.53
N ARG A 5 23.30 -18.69 -39.34
CA ARG A 5 23.17 -17.99 -38.06
C ARG A 5 21.69 -17.69 -37.80
N SER A 6 21.06 -18.49 -36.94
CA SER A 6 19.66 -18.31 -36.53
C SER A 6 19.51 -17.04 -35.68
N LYS A 7 18.72 -16.06 -36.16
CA LYS A 7 18.37 -14.84 -35.40
C LYS A 7 17.23 -15.18 -34.45
N SER A 8 17.52 -15.23 -33.14
CA SER A 8 16.49 -15.32 -32.10
C SER A 8 15.65 -14.05 -32.08
N LYS A 9 14.34 -14.19 -32.30
CA LYS A 9 13.35 -13.12 -32.11
C LYS A 9 13.17 -12.90 -30.60
N THR A 10 13.57 -11.74 -30.10
CA THR A 10 13.24 -11.27 -28.75
C THR A 10 11.73 -11.07 -28.67
N GLN A 11 11.01 -11.99 -28.03
CA GLN A 11 9.60 -11.83 -27.72
C GLN A 11 9.47 -10.74 -26.65
N ALA A 12 8.86 -9.61 -27.02
CA ALA A 12 8.45 -8.59 -26.07
C ALA A 12 7.43 -9.21 -25.09
N SER A 13 7.81 -9.28 -23.82
CA SER A 13 6.90 -9.65 -22.73
C SER A 13 5.71 -8.69 -22.73
N LYS A 14 4.50 -9.23 -22.94
CA LYS A 14 3.25 -8.48 -22.76
C LYS A 14 3.17 -8.11 -21.28
N THR A 15 3.49 -6.87 -20.93
CA THR A 15 3.32 -6.34 -19.59
C THR A 15 1.83 -6.40 -19.26
N GLN A 16 1.40 -7.41 -18.50
CA GLN A 16 0.05 -7.42 -17.93
C GLN A 16 -0.06 -6.21 -17.00
N THR A 17 -0.92 -5.26 -17.36
CA THR A 17 -1.25 -4.12 -16.52
C THR A 17 -1.82 -4.65 -15.21
N ARG A 18 -1.05 -4.54 -14.12
CA ARG A 18 -1.53 -4.88 -12.78
C ARG A 18 -2.75 -3.98 -12.47
N PRO A 19 -3.82 -4.52 -11.87
CA PRO A 19 -4.98 -3.73 -11.51
C PRO A 19 -4.57 -2.60 -10.56
N ALA A 20 -5.19 -1.43 -10.74
CA ALA A 20 -4.92 -0.26 -9.92
C ALA A 20 -5.29 -0.54 -8.45
N LEU A 21 -4.42 -0.15 -7.51
CA LEU A 21 -4.67 -0.33 -6.08
C LEU A 21 -5.55 0.82 -5.59
N THR A 22 -6.73 0.50 -5.05
CA THR A 22 -7.71 1.48 -4.59
C THR A 22 -7.76 1.57 -3.07
N PHE A 23 -8.28 2.69 -2.55
CA PHE A 23 -8.52 2.83 -1.12
C PHE A 23 -9.57 1.85 -0.61
N GLU A 24 -10.61 1.58 -1.40
CA GLU A 24 -11.63 0.55 -1.08
C GLU A 24 -10.98 -0.83 -0.85
N MET A 25 -9.98 -1.21 -1.64
CA MET A 25 -9.22 -2.44 -1.38
C MET A 25 -8.50 -2.39 -0.03
N ALA A 26 -7.93 -1.25 0.36
CA ALA A 26 -7.28 -1.09 1.65
C ALA A 26 -8.29 -1.25 2.80
N VAL A 27 -9.48 -0.65 2.68
CA VAL A 27 -10.57 -0.76 3.66
C VAL A 27 -11.02 -2.21 3.84
N GLN A 28 -11.09 -2.99 2.76
CA GLN A 28 -11.48 -4.40 2.81
C GLN A 28 -10.41 -5.32 3.44
N LEU A 29 -9.13 -4.97 3.28
CA LEU A 29 -8.01 -5.80 3.71
C LEU A 29 -7.50 -5.46 5.12
N CYS A 30 -7.55 -4.18 5.49
CA CYS A 30 -7.07 -3.73 6.79
C CYS A 30 -8.14 -3.96 7.87
N PRO A 31 -7.74 -4.10 9.14
CA PRO A 31 -8.70 -4.10 10.25
C PRO A 31 -9.54 -2.82 10.27
N HIS A 32 -10.83 -2.95 10.58
CA HIS A 32 -11.63 -1.81 11.00
C HIS A 32 -11.50 -1.61 12.52
N GLN A 33 -11.98 -0.47 13.04
CA GLN A 33 -11.83 -0.07 14.44
C GLN A 33 -12.20 -1.19 15.43
N GLY A 34 -13.39 -1.77 15.33
CA GLY A 34 -13.79 -2.86 16.23
C GLY A 34 -12.88 -4.09 16.19
N VAL A 35 -12.26 -4.43 15.04
CA VAL A 35 -11.26 -5.51 15.00
C VAL A 35 -9.98 -5.07 15.70
N ALA A 36 -9.53 -3.84 15.48
CA ALA A 36 -8.34 -3.31 16.14
C ALA A 36 -8.50 -3.29 17.67
N GLU A 37 -9.65 -2.83 18.18
CA GLU A 37 -9.99 -2.84 19.60
C GLU A 37 -10.00 -4.26 20.18
N ASN A 38 -10.64 -5.21 19.48
CA ASN A 38 -10.70 -6.61 19.93
C ASN A 38 -9.31 -7.25 19.98
N VAL A 39 -8.48 -7.02 18.96
CA VAL A 39 -7.10 -7.53 18.92
C VAL A 39 -6.27 -6.91 20.03
N ALA A 40 -6.35 -5.58 20.19
CA ALA A 40 -5.63 -4.87 21.23
C ALA A 40 -6.00 -5.37 22.63
N GLN A 41 -7.29 -5.57 22.90
CA GLN A 41 -7.76 -6.13 24.16
C GLN A 41 -7.25 -7.56 24.38
N ALA A 42 -7.29 -8.42 23.35
CA ALA A 42 -6.89 -9.82 23.47
C ALA A 42 -5.39 -10.01 23.67
N PHE A 43 -4.57 -9.11 23.12
CA PHE A 43 -3.11 -9.23 23.13
C PHE A 43 -2.40 -8.18 24.00
N GLY A 44 -3.16 -7.31 24.69
CA GLY A 44 -2.59 -6.25 25.52
C GLY A 44 -1.88 -5.15 24.74
N LEU A 45 -2.32 -4.87 23.51
CA LEU A 45 -1.74 -3.83 22.66
C LEU A 45 -2.46 -2.49 22.82
N ILE A 46 -1.85 -1.42 22.31
CA ILE A 46 -2.45 -0.09 22.23
C ILE A 46 -3.08 0.08 20.85
N VAL A 47 -4.35 0.50 20.81
CA VAL A 47 -5.03 0.82 19.55
C VAL A 47 -4.46 2.13 18.99
N PRO A 48 -4.01 2.17 17.72
CA PRO A 48 -3.62 3.41 17.07
C PRO A 48 -4.76 4.43 17.02
N GLU A 49 -4.46 5.70 17.33
CA GLU A 49 -5.43 6.81 17.27
C GLU A 49 -5.72 7.20 15.81
N TYR A 50 -6.71 6.52 15.21
CA TYR A 50 -6.98 6.62 13.77
C TYR A 50 -7.21 8.05 13.29
N GLU A 51 -8.09 8.80 13.96
CA GLU A 51 -8.41 10.17 13.54
C GLU A 51 -7.23 11.13 13.72
N THR A 52 -6.39 10.92 14.74
CA THR A 52 -5.16 11.71 14.93
C THR A 52 -4.17 11.45 13.79
N ILE A 53 -3.91 10.17 13.46
CA ILE A 53 -3.01 9.80 12.36
C ILE A 53 -3.54 10.36 11.04
N ARG A 54 -4.84 10.25 10.79
CA ARG A 54 -5.52 10.79 9.61
C ARG A 54 -5.31 12.31 9.52
N ALA A 55 -5.60 13.04 10.58
CA ALA A 55 -5.47 14.51 10.62
C ALA A 55 -4.02 14.97 10.43
N GLU A 56 -3.06 14.29 11.06
CA GLU A 56 -1.64 14.61 10.93
C GLU A 56 -1.11 14.37 9.52
N HIS A 57 -1.53 13.27 8.87
CA HIS A 57 -1.14 13.00 7.48
C HIS A 57 -1.76 14.01 6.51
N ALA A 58 -3.03 14.37 6.70
CA ALA A 58 -3.66 15.41 5.91
C ALA A 58 -2.91 16.75 6.06
N THR A 59 -2.60 17.13 7.30
CA THR A 59 -1.85 18.34 7.63
C THR A 59 -0.46 18.33 7.00
N ALA A 60 0.27 17.22 7.09
CA ALA A 60 1.61 17.08 6.53
C ALA A 60 1.61 17.22 5.00
N LEU A 61 0.63 16.64 4.30
CA LEU A 61 0.52 16.76 2.85
C LEU A 61 0.20 18.20 2.41
N ASN A 62 -0.70 18.88 3.13
CA ASN A 62 -0.99 20.29 2.88
C ASN A 62 0.25 21.19 3.12
N GLN A 63 1.04 20.92 4.16
CA GLN A 63 2.30 21.63 4.38
C GLN A 63 3.33 21.39 3.26
N MET A 64 3.47 20.13 2.79
CA MET A 64 4.31 19.82 1.64
C MET A 64 3.85 20.55 0.38
N ALA A 65 2.54 20.67 0.16
CA ALA A 65 1.99 21.38 -0.99
C ALA A 65 2.26 22.89 -0.91
N GLY A 66 2.13 23.49 0.29
CA GLY A 66 2.46 24.89 0.51
C GLY A 66 3.91 25.24 0.15
N ALA A 67 4.84 24.30 0.30
CA ALA A 67 6.23 24.49 -0.12
C ALA A 67 6.41 24.61 -1.66
N PHE A 68 5.40 24.24 -2.46
CA PHE A 68 5.39 24.39 -3.91
C PHE A 68 4.66 25.64 -4.41
N GLU A 69 4.16 26.49 -3.51
CA GLU A 69 3.41 27.69 -3.88
C GLU A 69 4.22 28.58 -4.85
N GLY A 70 3.59 29.00 -5.95
CA GLY A 70 4.22 29.77 -7.03
C GLY A 70 5.22 28.99 -7.90
N SER A 71 5.55 27.74 -7.54
CA SER A 71 6.50 26.89 -8.25
C SER A 71 5.83 25.83 -9.13
N LEU A 72 4.65 25.34 -8.71
CA LEU A 72 3.82 24.42 -9.49
C LEU A 72 2.51 25.10 -9.88
N ASN A 73 2.06 24.85 -11.11
CA ASN A 73 0.67 25.13 -11.49
C ASN A 73 -0.25 24.01 -10.99
N ASP A 74 -1.56 24.27 -11.00
CA ASP A 74 -2.59 23.36 -10.49
C ASP A 74 -2.46 21.95 -11.08
N LYS A 75 -2.18 21.84 -12.38
CA LYS A 75 -2.06 20.53 -13.04
C LYS A 75 -0.83 19.75 -12.58
N ALA A 76 0.29 20.44 -12.39
CA ALA A 76 1.52 19.83 -11.88
C ALA A 76 1.35 19.39 -10.42
N THR A 77 0.68 20.21 -9.60
CA THR A 77 0.29 19.87 -8.22
C THR A 77 -0.59 18.63 -8.20
N GLU A 78 -1.68 18.60 -8.98
CA GLU A 78 -2.58 17.44 -9.10
C GLU A 78 -1.81 16.16 -9.47
N MET A 79 -0.97 16.20 -10.52
CA MET A 79 -0.20 15.05 -10.97
C MET A 79 0.85 14.60 -9.95
N HIS A 80 1.47 15.53 -9.22
CA HIS A 80 2.46 15.22 -8.20
C HIS A 80 1.80 14.53 -7.00
N PHE A 81 0.76 15.14 -6.43
CA PHE A 81 0.05 14.62 -5.27
C PHE A 81 -0.75 13.36 -5.59
N GLN A 82 -1.22 13.18 -6.84
CA GLN A 82 -1.81 11.92 -7.30
C GLN A 82 -0.88 10.72 -7.06
N ARG A 83 0.43 10.91 -7.30
CA ARG A 83 1.44 9.86 -7.11
C ARG A 83 1.77 9.64 -5.63
N ILE A 84 1.91 10.72 -4.86
CA ILE A 84 2.18 10.64 -3.42
C ILE A 84 1.06 9.89 -2.71
N VAL A 85 -0.19 10.29 -2.94
CA VAL A 85 -1.37 9.68 -2.32
C VAL A 85 -1.51 8.21 -2.75
N GLY A 86 -1.22 7.92 -4.03
CA GLY A 86 -1.14 6.55 -4.51
C GLY A 86 -0.12 5.69 -3.76
N ALA A 87 1.01 6.25 -3.32
CA ALA A 87 1.98 5.53 -2.50
C ALA A 87 1.41 5.18 -1.11
N PHE A 88 0.71 6.10 -0.45
CA PHE A 88 0.02 5.84 0.82
C PHE A 88 -1.03 4.74 0.69
N VAL A 89 -1.89 4.82 -0.33
CA VAL A 89 -2.92 3.81 -0.61
C VAL A 89 -2.27 2.45 -0.89
N SER A 90 -1.21 2.42 -1.70
CA SER A 90 -0.48 1.18 -1.99
C SER A 90 0.14 0.54 -0.74
N SER A 91 0.63 1.38 0.19
CA SER A 91 1.20 0.92 1.46
C SER A 91 0.13 0.31 2.36
N ALA A 92 -1.03 0.97 2.49
CA ALA A 92 -2.17 0.43 3.24
C ALA A 92 -2.67 -0.90 2.65
N VAL A 93 -2.83 -1.00 1.32
CA VAL A 93 -3.19 -2.28 0.68
C VAL A 93 -2.13 -3.37 0.93
N GLY A 94 -0.85 -3.03 0.85
CA GLY A 94 0.25 -3.94 1.15
C GLY A 94 0.21 -4.46 2.58
N ALA A 95 0.01 -3.56 3.54
CA ALA A 95 -0.10 -3.89 4.96
C ALA A 95 -1.34 -4.76 5.25
N GLY A 96 -2.50 -4.45 4.67
CA GLY A 96 -3.71 -5.27 4.82
C GLY A 96 -3.55 -6.69 4.26
N ARG A 97 -2.87 -6.85 3.12
CA ARG A 97 -2.53 -8.18 2.57
C ARG A 97 -1.60 -8.96 3.50
N PHE A 98 -0.55 -8.30 3.99
CA PHE A 98 0.40 -8.93 4.89
C PHE A 98 -0.24 -9.34 6.21
N TYR A 99 -1.07 -8.47 6.79
CA TYR A 99 -1.91 -8.79 7.93
C TYR A 99 -2.79 -10.03 7.67
N SER A 100 -3.50 -10.06 6.53
CA SER A 100 -4.36 -11.20 6.16
C SER A 100 -3.57 -12.52 6.07
N GLU A 101 -2.38 -12.48 5.48
CA GLU A 101 -1.46 -13.62 5.42
C GLU A 101 -1.07 -14.11 6.83
N LYS A 102 -0.70 -13.19 7.73
CA LYS A 102 -0.32 -13.51 9.11
C LYS A 102 -1.48 -14.04 9.95
N VAL A 103 -2.70 -13.56 9.73
CA VAL A 103 -3.90 -14.17 10.34
C VAL A 103 -4.08 -15.61 9.84
N GLY A 104 -3.83 -15.87 8.56
CA GLY A 104 -3.85 -17.23 8.00
C GLY A 104 -2.82 -18.15 8.66
N GLU A 105 -1.57 -17.69 8.80
CA GLU A 105 -0.50 -18.41 9.49
C GLU A 105 -0.84 -18.67 10.96
N ALA A 106 -1.38 -17.68 11.67
CA ALA A 106 -1.79 -17.79 13.06
C ALA A 106 -2.91 -18.83 13.27
N ARG A 107 -3.89 -18.86 12.36
CA ARG A 107 -4.96 -19.88 12.36
C ARG A 107 -4.39 -21.28 12.11
N ALA A 108 -3.51 -21.42 11.14
CA ALA A 108 -2.88 -22.70 10.82
C ALA A 108 -2.00 -23.21 11.98
N ALA A 109 -1.24 -22.33 12.62
CA ALA A 109 -0.43 -22.67 13.79
C ALA A 109 -1.31 -23.09 14.97
N THR A 110 -2.43 -22.40 15.19
CA THR A 110 -3.39 -22.73 16.26
C THR A 110 -4.04 -24.10 16.04
N ALA A 111 -4.42 -24.43 14.81
CA ALA A 111 -4.97 -25.75 14.49
C ALA A 111 -3.95 -26.88 14.74
N ARG A 112 -2.70 -26.70 14.27
CA ARG A 112 -1.62 -27.68 14.50
C ARG A 112 -1.30 -27.89 15.98
N ALA A 113 -1.35 -26.82 16.76
CA ALA A 113 -1.16 -26.89 18.22
C ALA A 113 -2.26 -27.72 18.88
N ALA A 114 -3.52 -27.51 18.50
CA ALA A 114 -4.66 -28.28 19.03
C ALA A 114 -4.57 -29.78 18.71
N ASP A 115 -3.97 -30.14 17.57
CA ASP A 115 -3.75 -31.53 17.15
C ASP A 115 -2.54 -32.21 17.84
N GLY A 116 -1.86 -31.52 18.78
CA GLY A 116 -0.72 -32.05 19.52
C GLY A 116 0.61 -32.01 18.74
N GLY A 117 0.78 -31.06 17.83
CA GLY A 117 1.98 -30.95 16.99
C GLY A 117 3.30 -30.84 17.78
N ASP A 118 4.37 -31.48 17.26
CA ASP A 118 5.69 -31.67 17.89
C ASP A 118 6.32 -30.44 18.55
N ASP A 119 6.09 -29.24 17.99
CA ASP A 119 6.64 -27.97 18.51
C ASP A 119 6.03 -27.54 19.87
N GLU A 120 4.86 -28.05 20.25
CA GLU A 120 4.21 -27.72 21.54
C GLU A 120 4.71 -28.60 22.70
N HIS A 121 5.26 -29.77 22.40
CA HIS A 121 5.79 -30.69 23.42
C HIS A 121 7.22 -30.34 23.86
N GLY A 122 7.88 -29.41 23.15
CA GLY A 122 9.27 -29.04 23.37
C GLY A 122 9.52 -27.65 23.98
N ALA A 123 8.48 -26.82 24.17
CA ALA A 123 8.65 -25.52 24.79
C ALA A 123 8.89 -25.69 26.31
N PRO A 124 10.02 -25.21 26.87
CA PRO A 124 10.25 -25.24 28.30
C PRO A 124 9.09 -24.57 29.07
N ILE A 125 8.71 -25.16 30.20
CA ILE A 125 7.66 -24.61 31.07
C ILE A 125 8.00 -23.15 31.40
N GLY A 126 7.10 -22.23 31.05
CA GLY A 126 7.27 -20.79 31.26
C GLY A 126 7.72 -19.98 30.03
N LEU A 127 7.93 -20.61 28.87
CA LEU A 127 8.18 -19.91 27.59
C LEU A 127 6.96 -20.01 26.66
N GLU A 128 6.72 -18.95 25.90
CA GLU A 128 5.62 -18.89 24.92
C GLU A 128 5.78 -19.93 23.82
N SER A 129 4.68 -20.60 23.47
CA SER A 129 4.68 -21.56 22.37
C SER A 129 4.91 -20.86 21.04
N LYS A 130 5.41 -21.60 20.04
CA LYS A 130 5.56 -21.07 18.68
C LYS A 130 4.23 -20.58 18.10
N ALA A 131 3.13 -21.27 18.38
CA ALA A 131 1.81 -20.85 17.95
C ALA A 131 1.39 -19.52 18.59
N GLN A 132 1.73 -19.31 19.87
CA GLN A 132 1.48 -18.05 20.56
C GLN A 132 2.23 -16.87 19.91
N ARG A 133 3.54 -17.02 19.67
CA ARG A 133 4.35 -15.97 19.02
C ARG A 133 3.85 -15.59 17.62
N ILE A 134 3.36 -16.58 16.85
CA ILE A 134 2.78 -16.30 15.52
C ILE A 134 1.48 -15.50 15.67
N ARG A 135 0.65 -15.80 16.68
CA ARG A 135 -0.57 -15.02 16.95
C ARG A 135 -0.26 -13.59 17.36
N GLU A 136 0.70 -13.39 18.26
CA GLU A 136 1.15 -12.06 18.68
C GLU A 136 1.69 -11.24 17.51
N PHE A 137 2.51 -11.86 16.66
CA PHE A 137 2.99 -11.19 15.45
C PHE A 137 1.84 -10.77 14.52
N ALA A 138 0.83 -11.62 14.33
CA ALA A 138 -0.36 -11.26 13.55
C ALA A 138 -1.15 -10.11 14.20
N ALA A 139 -1.20 -10.05 15.53
CA ALA A 139 -1.84 -8.97 16.28
C ALA A 139 -1.11 -7.62 16.08
N ASP A 140 0.23 -7.62 16.13
CA ASP A 140 1.03 -6.44 15.81
C ASP A 140 0.78 -5.95 14.38
N MET A 141 0.70 -6.87 13.43
CA MET A 141 0.42 -6.53 12.03
C MET A 141 -0.98 -5.93 11.85
N ALA A 142 -1.95 -6.32 12.68
CA ALA A 142 -3.26 -5.67 12.68
C ALA A 142 -3.16 -4.19 13.04
N MET A 143 -2.41 -3.85 14.09
CA MET A 143 -2.22 -2.45 14.51
C MET A 143 -1.52 -1.62 13.43
N GLN A 144 -0.47 -2.18 12.82
CA GLN A 144 0.26 -1.49 11.75
C GLN A 144 -0.61 -1.26 10.50
N ALA A 145 -1.37 -2.27 10.07
CA ALA A 145 -2.28 -2.14 8.94
C ALA A 145 -3.39 -1.11 9.21
N TYR A 146 -3.92 -1.07 10.44
CA TYR A 146 -4.93 -0.08 10.84
C TYR A 146 -4.39 1.35 10.81
N ALA A 147 -3.17 1.57 11.32
CA ALA A 147 -2.50 2.87 11.28
C ALA A 147 -2.22 3.34 9.83
N LEU A 148 -1.77 2.43 8.96
CA LEU A 148 -1.51 2.77 7.56
C LEU A 148 -2.79 3.05 6.76
N LEU A 149 -3.91 2.41 7.10
CA LEU A 149 -5.22 2.78 6.56
C LEU A 149 -5.60 4.21 6.94
N ALA A 150 -5.35 4.62 8.19
CA ALA A 150 -5.59 5.99 8.66
C ALA A 150 -4.74 7.02 7.90
N ALA A 151 -3.45 6.72 7.72
CA ALA A 151 -2.53 7.55 6.95
C ALA A 151 -2.98 7.71 5.50
N ALA A 152 -3.43 6.62 4.85
CA ALA A 152 -3.96 6.67 3.50
C ALA A 152 -5.26 7.50 3.40
N HIS A 153 -6.13 7.42 4.39
CA HIS A 153 -7.34 8.24 4.46
C HIS A 153 -6.99 9.73 4.53
N GLY A 154 -6.09 10.11 5.44
CA GLY A 154 -5.64 11.50 5.59
C GLY A 154 -4.97 12.03 4.33
N ALA A 155 -4.21 11.19 3.63
CA ALA A 155 -3.61 11.57 2.35
C ALA A 155 -4.66 11.85 1.27
N ILE A 156 -5.75 11.07 1.22
CA ILE A 156 -6.87 11.28 0.29
C ILE A 156 -7.62 12.57 0.63
N ASP A 157 -7.86 12.85 1.91
CA ASP A 157 -8.49 14.11 2.32
C ASP A 157 -7.67 15.32 1.86
N ALA A 158 -6.35 15.30 2.10
CA ALA A 158 -5.48 16.36 1.63
C ALA A 158 -5.46 16.49 0.10
N TYR A 159 -5.52 15.38 -0.64
CA TYR A 159 -5.63 15.45 -2.10
C TYR A 159 -6.87 16.22 -2.55
N LYS A 160 -8.00 15.95 -1.90
CA LYS A 160 -9.26 16.64 -2.17
C LYS A 160 -9.17 18.11 -1.81
N ASP A 161 -8.57 18.44 -0.67
CA ASP A 161 -8.37 19.85 -0.26
C ASP A 161 -7.49 20.62 -1.27
N LEU A 162 -6.43 19.97 -1.77
CA LEU A 162 -5.47 20.60 -2.67
C LEU A 162 -5.98 20.75 -4.11
N THR A 163 -6.82 19.82 -4.58
CA THR A 163 -7.21 19.74 -5.99
C THR A 163 -8.69 20.02 -6.24
N GLY A 164 -9.53 19.94 -5.21
CA GLY A 164 -11.00 19.96 -5.32
C GLY A 164 -11.61 18.65 -5.82
N GLU A 165 -10.80 17.64 -6.16
CA GLU A 165 -11.23 16.39 -6.78
C GLU A 165 -11.06 15.19 -5.85
N GLU A 166 -11.96 14.21 -5.98
CA GLU A 166 -11.84 12.94 -5.26
C GLU A 166 -10.67 12.12 -5.84
N TRP A 167 -9.75 11.66 -4.97
CA TRP A 167 -8.64 10.83 -5.41
C TRP A 167 -9.14 9.50 -5.99
N LYS A 168 -8.60 9.11 -7.15
CA LYS A 168 -8.87 7.80 -7.78
C LYS A 168 -7.56 7.14 -8.16
N ALA A 169 -7.50 5.83 -8.07
CA ALA A 169 -6.29 5.09 -8.46
C ALA A 169 -5.94 5.36 -9.93
N TYR A 170 -4.67 5.60 -10.21
CA TYR A 170 -4.23 5.93 -11.56
C TYR A 170 -4.36 4.73 -12.49
N GLU A 171 -5.10 4.90 -13.58
CA GLU A 171 -5.17 3.95 -14.69
C GLU A 171 -4.45 4.54 -15.90
N ALA A 172 -3.50 3.80 -16.46
CA ALA A 172 -2.77 4.24 -17.65
C ALA A 172 -3.74 4.32 -18.84
N LYS A 173 -3.90 5.53 -19.40
CA LYS A 173 -4.67 5.71 -20.64
C LYS A 173 -3.90 5.13 -21.85
N PRO A 174 -4.58 4.47 -22.80
CA PRO A 174 -3.92 3.78 -23.92
C PRO A 174 -3.32 4.70 -25.01
N ASP A 175 -3.52 6.02 -24.96
CA ASP A 175 -3.30 6.91 -26.12
C ASP A 175 -1.90 7.57 -26.23
N ALA A 176 -0.91 7.08 -25.48
CA ALA A 176 0.45 7.66 -25.43
C ALA A 176 1.23 7.68 -26.76
N GLN A 177 0.71 7.05 -27.83
CA GLN A 177 1.39 6.97 -29.13
C GLN A 177 1.15 8.18 -30.05
N VAL A 178 0.08 8.97 -29.86
CA VAL A 178 -0.24 10.10 -30.75
C VAL A 178 0.48 11.38 -30.29
N GLU A 179 0.64 11.59 -28.99
CA GLU A 179 1.35 12.75 -28.41
C GLU A 179 2.87 12.72 -28.64
N GLN A 180 3.45 11.55 -28.88
CA GLN A 180 4.90 11.38 -29.08
C GLN A 180 5.43 12.13 -30.31
N LYS A 181 4.65 12.24 -31.39
CA LYS A 181 5.02 12.98 -32.61
C LYS A 181 4.92 14.50 -32.44
N ALA A 182 3.98 14.98 -31.63
CA ALA A 182 3.84 16.41 -31.32
C ALA A 182 4.91 16.87 -30.31
N ALA A 183 5.23 16.03 -29.32
CA ALA A 183 6.25 16.28 -28.30
C ALA A 183 7.67 16.39 -28.90
N ALA A 184 8.01 15.59 -29.91
CA ALA A 184 9.30 15.67 -30.59
C ALA A 184 9.56 17.04 -31.24
N SER A 185 8.50 17.73 -31.68
CA SER A 185 8.62 19.08 -32.25
C SER A 185 8.75 20.18 -31.19
N GLN A 186 8.29 19.95 -29.97
CA GLN A 186 8.36 20.89 -28.85
C GLN A 186 9.65 20.71 -28.02
N MET A 187 10.23 19.50 -28.01
CA MET A 187 11.51 19.21 -27.36
C MET A 187 12.71 19.96 -27.99
N GLY A 188 12.58 20.44 -29.22
CA GLY A 188 13.54 21.37 -29.83
C GLY A 188 13.66 22.72 -29.11
N ALA A 189 12.69 23.08 -28.26
CA ALA A 189 12.72 24.31 -27.47
C ALA A 189 13.50 24.17 -26.14
N PHE A 190 13.83 22.95 -25.72
CA PHE A 190 14.52 22.66 -24.45
C PHE A 190 15.96 22.16 -24.65
N GLY A 191 16.40 21.96 -25.90
CA GLY A 191 17.75 21.51 -26.24
C GLY A 191 18.62 22.64 -26.76
N GLY A 192 19.41 23.25 -25.87
CA GLY A 192 20.72 23.80 -26.21
C GLY A 192 21.80 22.75 -25.99
#